data_AF-A0A1X6NWC0-F1
#
_entry.id   AF-A0A1X6NWC0-F1
#
_cell.length_a   1.000
_cell.length_b   1.000
_cell.length_c   1.000
_cell.angle_alpha   90.00
_cell.angle_beta   90.00
_cell.angle_gamma   90.00
#
_symmetry.space_group_name_H-M   'P 1'
#
loop_
_entity.id
_entity.type
_entity.pdbx_description
1 polymer ?
#
loop_
_entity_poly.entity_id
_entity_poly.type
_entity_poly.pdbx_seq_one_letter_code
_entity_poly.pdbx_strand_id
1 'polypeptide(L)'
;MVAMAHMRKVEKASLPMQVRQLRAVYKAFPPVMRHFVTERWPSPPDWFERRLAYARSLAVNSIVGYVAGIGDRHSSNILVDLQTAELVHIDLGVTFDQGKLLRTPERVPFRMTRDLVDGLGVLGTDGAFRRCAEVTMRVMRANADALLTVIEVFLHDPLFHWASAPAKVLAKHTEALASSRKSGGGRRSSAAAAAAAAAAAAAAQEELLLLDEDPDASVDDEDGGDGGGGGHPALNAAEVGAATGALGGSDADASTAARSVLTRMAEKLDGVHERVALSVPNHVALLVEEATALENLAPMYIGWLMFL
;
A
#
# COMPACT_ATOMS: atom_id res chain seq x y z
N MET A 1 22.56 -4.96 11.05
CA MET A 1 22.18 -6.37 11.36
C MET A 1 21.56 -6.57 12.74
N VAL A 2 22.02 -5.88 13.80
CA VAL A 2 21.53 -6.09 15.18
C VAL A 2 20.06 -5.69 15.37
N ALA A 3 19.64 -4.50 14.93
CA ALA A 3 18.24 -4.05 15.02
C ALA A 3 17.24 -5.04 14.39
N MET A 4 17.57 -5.55 13.20
CA MET A 4 16.81 -6.60 12.51
C MET A 4 16.68 -7.87 13.35
N ALA A 5 17.76 -8.33 13.98
CA ALA A 5 17.71 -9.55 14.80
C ALA A 5 16.78 -9.38 16.02
N HIS A 6 16.75 -8.20 16.63
CA HIS A 6 15.85 -7.89 17.73
C HIS A 6 14.38 -7.83 17.31
N MET A 7 14.07 -7.18 16.18
CA MET A 7 12.70 -7.08 15.68
C MET A 7 12.15 -8.44 15.20
N ARG A 8 12.96 -9.31 14.61
CA ARG A 8 12.51 -10.68 14.22
C ARG A 8 12.01 -11.50 15.40
N LYS A 9 12.60 -11.32 16.59
CA LYS A 9 12.22 -12.07 17.80
C LYS A 9 10.81 -11.70 18.28
N VAL A 10 10.32 -10.50 17.94
CA VAL A 10 9.02 -10.00 18.36
C VAL A 10 7.98 -9.97 17.23
N GLU A 11 8.31 -10.50 16.05
CA GLU A 11 7.39 -10.50 14.88
C GLU A 11 6.05 -11.18 15.20
N LYS A 12 6.05 -12.21 16.05
CA LYS A 12 4.83 -12.91 16.51
C LYS A 12 4.35 -12.50 17.91
N ALA A 13 4.96 -11.49 18.51
CA ALA A 13 4.59 -11.00 19.83
C ALA A 13 3.34 -10.11 19.78
N SER A 14 2.76 -9.80 20.94
CA SER A 14 1.68 -8.82 21.04
C SER A 14 2.14 -7.41 20.62
N LEU A 15 1.20 -6.61 20.08
CA LEU A 15 1.48 -5.25 19.61
C LEU A 15 2.19 -4.37 20.67
N PRO A 16 1.79 -4.35 21.96
CA PRO A 16 2.51 -3.59 22.98
C PRO A 16 3.98 -4.01 23.14
N MET A 17 4.26 -5.30 22.97
CA MET A 17 5.62 -5.83 23.06
C MET A 17 6.46 -5.48 21.83
N GLN A 18 5.86 -5.47 20.63
CA GLN A 18 6.48 -4.98 19.40
C GLN A 18 6.82 -3.48 19.50
N VAL A 19 5.88 -2.65 19.96
CA VAL A 19 6.08 -1.21 20.16
C VAL A 19 7.19 -0.96 21.18
N ARG A 20 7.21 -1.68 22.31
CA ARG A 20 8.28 -1.59 23.31
C ARG A 20 9.64 -1.93 22.71
N GLN A 21 9.71 -2.97 21.88
CA GLN A 21 10.96 -3.36 21.23
C GLN A 21 11.42 -2.33 20.20
N LEU A 22 10.48 -1.77 19.42
CA LEU A 22 10.78 -0.70 18.47
C LEU A 22 11.32 0.53 19.20
N ARG A 23 10.72 0.94 20.32
CA ARG A 23 11.23 2.03 21.18
C ARG A 23 12.64 1.75 21.71
N ALA A 24 12.94 0.51 22.08
CA ALA A 24 14.29 0.13 22.52
C ALA A 24 15.32 0.24 21.38
N VAL A 25 14.97 -0.20 20.16
CA VAL A 25 15.79 0.00 18.96
C VAL A 25 15.97 1.49 18.70
N TYR A 26 14.91 2.26 18.82
CA TYR A 26 14.91 3.69 18.58
C TYR A 26 15.84 4.47 19.53
N LYS A 27 16.03 3.97 20.75
CA LYS A 27 16.98 4.53 21.72
C LYS A 27 18.43 4.16 21.39
N ALA A 28 18.66 2.98 20.82
CA ALA A 28 19.99 2.49 20.48
C ALA A 28 20.50 3.02 19.13
N PHE A 29 19.60 3.31 18.19
CA PHE A 29 19.92 3.74 16.83
C PHE A 29 19.28 5.10 16.54
N PRO A 30 20.03 6.21 16.73
CA PRO A 30 19.57 7.53 16.35
C PRO A 30 19.55 7.68 14.81
N PRO A 31 18.66 8.52 14.27
CA PRO A 31 18.65 8.77 12.83
C PRO A 31 19.87 9.60 12.41
N VAL A 32 20.32 9.36 11.18
CA VAL A 32 21.57 9.90 10.63
C VAL A 32 21.44 10.52 9.24
N MET A 33 20.24 10.53 8.64
CA MET A 33 20.03 11.02 7.27
C MET A 33 20.48 12.49 7.07
N ARG A 34 20.46 13.34 8.11
CA ARG A 34 20.99 14.71 8.01
C ARG A 34 22.46 14.78 7.58
N HIS A 35 23.25 13.74 7.89
CA HIS A 35 24.66 13.68 7.52
C HIS A 35 24.83 13.50 6.01
N PHE A 36 23.94 12.77 5.34
CA PHE A 36 23.98 12.57 3.90
C PHE A 36 24.00 13.90 3.12
N VAL A 37 23.08 14.82 3.44
CA VAL A 37 23.01 16.12 2.75
C VAL A 37 24.22 16.99 3.10
N THR A 38 24.65 16.96 4.37
CA THR A 38 25.75 17.81 4.87
C THR A 38 27.11 17.37 4.33
N GLU A 39 27.36 16.07 4.22
CA GLU A 39 28.64 15.53 3.72
C GLU A 39 28.75 15.66 2.20
N ARG A 40 27.62 15.53 1.49
CA ARG A 40 27.62 15.54 0.02
C ARG A 40 27.68 16.93 -0.58
N TRP A 41 27.02 17.91 0.07
CA TRP A 41 27.03 19.31 -0.34
C TRP A 41 27.51 20.20 0.80
N PRO A 42 28.84 20.42 0.94
CA PRO A 42 29.40 21.21 2.05
C PRO A 42 29.13 22.72 1.94
N SER A 43 28.87 23.20 0.73
CA SER A 43 28.57 24.61 0.43
C SER A 43 27.18 24.96 1.00
N PRO A 44 27.03 25.96 1.88
CA PRO A 44 25.76 26.26 2.53
C PRO A 44 24.58 26.57 1.59
N PRO A 45 24.76 27.32 0.47
CA PRO A 45 23.71 27.52 -0.51
C PRO A 45 23.25 26.20 -1.15
N ASP A 46 24.19 25.38 -1.62
CA ASP A 46 23.89 24.08 -2.23
C ASP A 46 23.20 23.16 -1.22
N TRP A 47 23.74 23.06 0.00
CA TRP A 47 23.12 22.29 1.09
C TRP A 47 21.67 22.68 1.32
N PHE A 48 21.38 23.98 1.37
CA PHE A 48 20.03 24.49 1.61
C PHE A 48 19.08 24.14 0.46
N GLU A 49 19.53 24.34 -0.79
CA GLU A 49 18.76 24.00 -1.98
C GLU A 49 18.47 22.49 -2.08
N ARG A 50 19.47 21.65 -1.82
CA ARG A 50 19.35 20.18 -1.86
C ARG A 50 18.42 19.66 -0.77
N ARG A 51 18.55 20.18 0.45
CA ARG A 51 17.62 19.84 1.53
C ARG A 51 16.19 20.25 1.20
N LEU A 52 16.00 21.38 0.54
CA LEU A 52 14.68 21.84 0.12
C LEU A 52 14.09 20.98 -1.01
N ALA A 53 14.91 20.55 -1.97
CA ALA A 53 14.51 19.60 -3.01
C ALA A 53 14.13 18.23 -2.43
N TYR A 54 14.91 17.73 -1.47
CA TYR A 54 14.60 16.53 -0.70
C TYR A 54 13.24 16.66 0.02
N ALA A 55 13.01 17.75 0.76
CA ALA A 55 11.76 17.96 1.48
C ALA A 55 10.53 18.07 0.55
N ARG A 56 10.68 18.72 -0.59
CA ARG A 56 9.63 18.87 -1.61
C ARG A 56 9.30 17.54 -2.26
N SER A 57 10.30 16.81 -2.74
CA SER A 57 10.10 15.50 -3.38
C SER A 57 9.52 14.48 -2.41
N LEU A 58 9.97 14.46 -1.15
CA LEU A 58 9.36 13.62 -0.10
C LEU A 58 7.87 13.97 0.09
N ALA A 59 7.53 15.25 0.25
CA ALA A 59 6.14 15.68 0.44
C ALA A 59 5.23 15.32 -0.74
N VAL A 60 5.68 15.56 -1.97
CA VAL A 60 4.92 15.24 -3.18
C VAL A 60 4.72 13.73 -3.29
N ASN A 61 5.79 12.94 -3.17
CA ASN A 61 5.71 11.49 -3.28
C ASN A 61 4.86 10.86 -2.17
N SER A 62 4.88 11.40 -0.95
CA SER A 62 4.04 10.93 0.17
C SER A 62 2.56 11.12 -0.12
N ILE A 63 2.15 12.32 -0.57
CA ILE A 63 0.73 12.62 -0.82
C ILE A 63 0.22 11.92 -2.08
N VAL A 64 1.01 11.93 -3.16
CA VAL A 64 0.65 11.21 -4.39
C VAL A 64 0.57 9.70 -4.14
N GLY A 65 1.53 9.15 -3.40
CA GLY A 65 1.54 7.74 -3.02
C GLY A 65 0.33 7.33 -2.19
N TYR A 66 -0.09 8.18 -1.25
CA TYR A 66 -1.30 7.95 -0.45
C TYR A 66 -2.57 7.91 -1.31
N VAL A 67 -2.78 8.93 -2.15
CA VAL A 67 -3.98 9.01 -2.99
C VAL A 67 -4.05 7.83 -3.97
N ALA A 68 -2.95 7.54 -4.67
CA ALA A 68 -2.88 6.42 -5.59
C ALA A 68 -2.83 5.03 -4.90
N GLY A 69 -2.63 4.99 -3.56
CA GLY A 69 -2.54 3.75 -2.80
C GLY A 69 -1.31 2.91 -3.14
N ILE A 70 -0.17 3.56 -3.38
CA ILE A 70 1.11 2.90 -3.72
C ILE A 70 1.67 2.23 -2.46
N GLY A 71 1.77 0.90 -2.50
CA GLY A 71 2.31 0.08 -1.42
C GLY A 71 3.75 -0.41 -1.67
N ASP A 72 4.21 -1.32 -0.81
CA ASP A 72 5.54 -1.94 -0.86
C ASP A 72 6.68 -0.91 -0.89
N ARG A 73 6.55 0.12 -0.04
CA ARG A 73 7.48 1.27 0.02
C ARG A 73 8.64 1.03 0.98
N HIS A 74 9.30 -0.10 0.80
CA HIS A 74 10.56 -0.39 1.48
C HIS A 74 11.72 0.44 0.92
N SER A 75 12.83 0.53 1.67
CA SER A 75 13.95 1.42 1.34
C SER A 75 14.57 1.17 -0.04
N SER A 76 14.56 -0.07 -0.54
CA SER A 76 15.11 -0.37 -1.88
C SER A 76 14.25 0.15 -3.04
N ASN A 77 13.02 0.58 -2.77
CA ASN A 77 12.09 1.12 -3.78
C ASN A 77 12.01 2.65 -3.75
N ILE A 78 12.84 3.30 -2.92
CA ILE A 78 12.98 4.75 -2.86
C ILE A 78 14.45 5.08 -3.09
N LEU A 79 14.72 5.67 -4.25
CA LEU A 79 16.05 6.12 -4.62
C LEU A 79 16.23 7.59 -4.24
N VAL A 80 17.47 7.96 -3.93
CA VAL A 80 17.87 9.36 -3.74
C VAL A 80 18.76 9.74 -4.92
N ASP A 81 18.39 10.79 -5.66
CA ASP A 81 19.28 11.33 -6.68
C ASP A 81 20.47 12.03 -6.00
N LEU A 82 21.68 11.56 -6.33
CA LEU A 82 22.92 12.08 -5.77
C LEU A 82 23.33 13.45 -6.34
N GLN A 83 22.64 13.93 -7.37
CA GLN A 83 22.85 15.27 -7.94
C GLN A 83 21.86 16.28 -7.35
N THR A 84 20.57 15.94 -7.30
CA THR A 84 19.52 16.87 -6.88
C THR A 84 19.07 16.73 -5.42
N ALA A 85 19.37 15.60 -4.77
CA ALA A 85 18.82 15.14 -3.49
C ALA A 85 17.32 14.83 -3.51
N GLU A 86 16.71 14.73 -4.69
CA GLU A 86 15.29 14.38 -4.81
C GLU A 86 15.06 12.88 -4.59
N LEU A 87 13.92 12.56 -3.99
CA LEU A 87 13.46 11.18 -3.83
C LEU A 87 12.71 10.73 -5.07
N VAL A 88 13.06 9.56 -5.59
CA VAL A 88 12.43 8.93 -6.74
C VAL A 88 11.91 7.55 -6.34
N HIS A 89 10.60 7.35 -6.49
CA HIS A 89 10.00 6.03 -6.27
C HIS A 89 10.16 5.17 -7.52
N ILE A 90 10.58 3.92 -7.32
CA ILE A 90 10.67 2.91 -8.38
C ILE A 90 9.78 1.71 -8.04
N ASP A 91 9.54 0.84 -9.01
CA ASP A 91 8.75 -0.38 -8.87
C ASP A 91 7.36 -0.12 -8.24
N LEU A 92 6.43 0.34 -9.08
CA LEU A 92 5.05 0.65 -8.69
C LEU A 92 4.10 -0.54 -8.89
N GLY A 93 4.62 -1.77 -8.76
CA GLY A 93 3.84 -2.99 -9.00
C GLY A 93 2.73 -3.25 -7.99
N VAL A 94 2.77 -2.62 -6.81
CA VAL A 94 1.76 -2.70 -5.75
C VAL A 94 1.08 -1.35 -5.61
N THR A 95 -0.13 -1.21 -6.17
CA THR A 95 -0.91 0.03 -6.22
C THR A 95 -2.33 -0.18 -5.72
N PHE A 96 -3.12 0.91 -5.60
CA PHE A 96 -4.54 0.84 -5.29
C PHE A 96 -4.89 0.15 -3.96
N ASP A 97 -4.05 0.37 -2.95
CA ASP A 97 -4.16 -0.19 -1.59
C ASP A 97 -3.92 -1.71 -1.49
N GLN A 98 -3.40 -2.35 -2.54
CA GLN A 98 -3.01 -3.77 -2.51
C GLN A 98 -1.92 -4.07 -1.46
N GLY A 99 -1.19 -3.06 -0.98
CA GLY A 99 -0.25 -3.20 0.14
C GLY A 99 -0.90 -3.67 1.45
N LYS A 100 -2.21 -3.43 1.63
CA LYS A 100 -2.99 -3.93 2.77
C LYS A 100 -3.27 -5.44 2.69
N LEU A 101 -3.20 -6.01 1.48
CA LEU A 101 -3.43 -7.44 1.21
C LEU A 101 -2.16 -8.29 1.29
N LEU A 102 -1.00 -7.68 1.56
CA LEU A 102 0.25 -8.39 1.76
C LEU A 102 0.17 -9.29 3.00
N ARG A 103 1.03 -10.33 3.04
CA ARG A 103 1.14 -11.25 4.20
C ARG A 103 1.26 -10.52 5.54
N THR A 104 1.98 -9.41 5.51
CA THR A 104 2.09 -8.46 6.60
C THR A 104 1.58 -7.15 6.03
N PRO A 105 0.32 -6.76 6.33
CA PRO A 105 -0.29 -5.56 5.78
C PRO A 105 0.53 -4.31 6.08
N GLU A 106 0.67 -3.43 5.09
CA GLU A 106 1.18 -2.08 5.34
C GLU A 106 0.10 -1.24 6.04
N ARG A 107 0.41 -0.73 7.23
CA ARG A 107 -0.53 0.02 8.07
C ARG A 107 -0.32 1.54 8.04
N VAL A 108 0.74 2.00 7.38
CA VAL A 108 1.07 3.42 7.23
C VAL A 108 0.59 3.94 5.87
N PRO A 109 0.11 5.19 5.76
CA PRO A 109 -0.37 5.75 4.49
C PRO A 109 0.77 6.01 3.50
N PHE A 110 1.98 6.25 3.98
CA PHE A 110 3.21 6.37 3.20
C PHE A 110 4.43 6.13 4.09
N ARG A 111 5.60 5.95 3.48
CA ARG A 111 6.86 5.82 4.23
C ARG A 111 7.26 7.17 4.84
N MET A 112 7.11 7.30 6.16
CA MET A 112 7.63 8.44 6.94
C MET A 112 8.34 7.94 8.19
N THR A 113 9.62 7.61 8.04
CA THR A 113 10.43 7.06 9.11
C THR A 113 11.32 8.13 9.74
N ARG A 114 11.97 7.77 10.86
CA ARG A 114 12.84 8.69 11.63
C ARG A 114 14.01 9.25 10.82
N ASP A 115 14.62 8.44 9.95
CA ASP A 115 15.71 8.88 9.08
C ASP A 115 15.16 9.85 8.03
N LEU A 116 13.99 9.56 7.45
CA LEU A 116 13.40 10.48 6.48
C LEU A 116 13.07 11.85 7.11
N VAL A 117 12.51 11.83 8.33
CA VAL A 117 12.20 13.03 9.11
C VAL A 117 13.49 13.77 9.51
N ASP A 118 14.55 13.06 9.86
CA ASP A 118 15.85 13.68 10.20
C ASP A 118 16.46 14.44 9.01
N GLY A 119 16.29 13.92 7.79
CA GLY A 119 16.72 14.58 6.55
C GLY A 119 16.02 15.93 6.30
N LEU A 120 14.84 16.17 6.90
CA LEU A 120 14.12 17.45 6.79
C LEU A 120 14.75 18.57 7.64
N GLY A 121 15.65 18.21 8.58
CA GLY A 121 16.30 19.13 9.49
C GLY A 121 15.49 19.40 10.76
N VAL A 122 15.82 20.50 11.44
CA VAL A 122 15.36 20.78 12.82
C VAL A 122 13.84 20.94 12.98
N LEU A 123 13.15 21.36 11.92
CA LEU A 123 11.69 21.51 11.94
C LEU A 123 10.95 20.21 11.64
N GLY A 124 11.66 19.14 11.25
CA GLY A 124 11.07 17.87 10.86
C GLY A 124 9.95 18.05 9.83
N THR A 125 8.81 17.42 10.09
CA THR A 125 7.64 17.45 9.21
C THR A 125 6.94 18.82 9.19
N ASP A 126 7.04 19.62 10.24
CA ASP A 126 6.32 20.90 10.36
C ASP A 126 6.89 22.04 9.50
N GLY A 127 8.08 21.84 8.94
CA GLY A 127 8.74 22.81 8.07
C GLY A 127 8.26 22.78 6.61
N ALA A 128 9.23 22.75 5.69
CA ALA A 128 8.95 22.75 4.25
C ALA A 128 8.07 21.57 3.81
N PHE A 129 8.21 20.41 4.46
CA PHE A 129 7.41 19.22 4.17
C PHE A 129 5.91 19.48 4.30
N ARG A 130 5.42 19.92 5.48
CA ARG A 130 3.99 20.15 5.72
C ARG A 130 3.38 21.12 4.71
N ARG A 131 4.07 22.24 4.44
CA ARG A 131 3.60 23.23 3.45
C ARG A 131 3.51 22.65 2.04
N CYS A 132 4.50 21.86 1.62
CA CYS A 132 4.49 21.22 0.30
C CYS A 132 3.41 20.13 0.22
N ALA A 133 3.22 19.35 1.29
CA ALA A 133 2.19 18.32 1.37
C ALA A 133 0.78 18.92 1.29
N GLU A 134 0.51 20.02 2.01
CA GLU A 134 -0.77 20.75 1.93
C GLU A 134 -1.03 21.33 0.53
N VAL A 135 -0.02 21.91 -0.11
CA VAL A 135 -0.16 22.41 -1.49
C VAL A 135 -0.44 21.26 -2.45
N THR A 136 0.30 20.15 -2.33
CA THR A 136 0.12 18.96 -3.17
C THR A 136 -1.29 18.40 -3.00
N MET A 137 -1.73 18.19 -1.76
CA MET A 137 -3.08 17.71 -1.45
C MET A 137 -4.14 18.65 -2.05
N ARG A 138 -4.00 19.97 -1.88
CA ARG A 138 -4.94 20.95 -2.46
C ARG A 138 -5.02 20.84 -3.98
N VAL A 139 -3.88 20.71 -4.66
CA VAL A 139 -3.83 20.58 -6.13
C VAL A 139 -4.46 19.26 -6.56
N MET A 140 -4.19 18.15 -5.86
CA MET A 140 -4.81 16.86 -6.17
C MET A 140 -6.33 16.90 -5.99
N ARG A 141 -6.83 17.45 -4.89
CA ARG A 141 -8.28 17.62 -4.66
C ARG A 141 -8.94 18.50 -5.71
N ALA A 142 -8.30 19.61 -6.09
CA ALA A 142 -8.83 20.52 -7.11
C ALA A 142 -8.87 19.91 -8.52
N ASN A 143 -8.12 18.84 -8.76
CA ASN A 143 -8.07 18.13 -10.04
C ASN A 143 -8.55 16.67 -9.89
N ALA A 144 -9.42 16.40 -8.91
CA ALA A 144 -9.90 15.05 -8.59
C ALA A 144 -10.54 14.38 -9.81
N ASP A 145 -11.42 15.07 -10.53
CA ASP A 145 -12.10 14.55 -11.72
C ASP A 145 -11.10 14.05 -12.77
N ALA A 146 -10.08 14.87 -13.09
CA ALA A 146 -9.06 14.50 -14.06
C ALA A 146 -8.24 13.27 -13.61
N LEU A 147 -7.91 13.19 -12.32
CA LEU A 147 -7.19 12.04 -11.76
C LEU A 147 -8.04 10.77 -11.81
N LEU A 148 -9.32 10.85 -11.44
CA LEU A 148 -10.24 9.72 -11.47
C LEU A 148 -10.46 9.24 -12.91
N THR A 149 -10.60 10.14 -13.89
CA THR A 149 -10.71 9.77 -15.31
C THR A 149 -9.47 9.02 -15.80
N VAL A 150 -8.26 9.44 -15.40
CA VAL A 150 -7.02 8.72 -15.78
C VAL A 150 -7.02 7.30 -15.20
N ILE A 151 -7.48 7.12 -13.96
CA ILE A 151 -7.56 5.78 -13.34
C ILE A 151 -8.69 4.95 -13.95
N GLU A 152 -9.81 5.57 -14.32
CA GLU A 152 -10.95 4.93 -14.95
C GLU A 152 -10.56 4.24 -16.27
N VAL A 153 -9.66 4.85 -17.05
CA VAL A 153 -9.13 4.23 -18.28
C VAL A 153 -8.49 2.88 -18.01
N PHE A 154 -7.77 2.71 -16.89
CA PHE A 154 -7.18 1.42 -16.56
C PHE A 154 -8.26 0.36 -16.26
N LEU A 155 -9.46 0.75 -15.81
CA LEU A 155 -10.55 -0.22 -15.53
C LEU A 155 -10.98 -0.94 -16.79
N HIS A 156 -10.83 -0.26 -17.92
CA HIS A 156 -11.18 -0.76 -19.24
C HIS A 156 -10.00 -1.43 -19.96
N ASP A 157 -8.81 -1.48 -19.33
CA ASP A 157 -7.67 -2.21 -19.87
C ASP A 157 -7.83 -3.72 -19.60
N PRO A 158 -8.10 -4.55 -20.62
CA PRO A 158 -8.29 -5.99 -20.45
C PRO A 158 -7.00 -6.73 -20.04
N LEU A 159 -5.83 -6.07 -20.13
CA LEU A 159 -4.55 -6.63 -19.71
C LEU A 159 -4.18 -6.24 -18.28
N PHE A 160 -4.89 -5.27 -17.69
CA PHE A 160 -4.66 -4.86 -16.32
C PHE A 160 -5.35 -5.83 -15.35
N HIS A 161 -4.54 -6.52 -14.54
CA HIS A 161 -5.03 -7.52 -13.61
C HIS A 161 -5.44 -6.84 -12.28
N TRP A 162 -6.62 -6.22 -12.25
CA TRP A 162 -7.23 -5.56 -11.09
C TRP A 162 -7.28 -6.45 -9.85
N ALA A 163 -7.74 -7.68 -10.06
CA ALA A 163 -7.78 -8.73 -9.06
C ALA A 163 -6.51 -9.59 -9.18
N SER A 164 -5.37 -9.09 -8.71
CA SER A 164 -4.41 -10.03 -8.18
C SER A 164 -5.05 -10.64 -6.94
N ALA A 165 -5.65 -11.83 -7.09
CA ALA A 165 -6.21 -12.57 -5.96
C ALA A 165 -5.23 -12.48 -4.78
N PRO A 166 -5.68 -12.28 -3.53
CA PRO A 166 -4.81 -12.17 -2.37
C PRO A 166 -3.74 -13.28 -2.34
N ALA A 167 -4.10 -14.48 -2.82
CA ALA A 167 -3.21 -15.61 -3.04
C ALA A 167 -2.03 -15.36 -4.01
N LYS A 168 -2.19 -14.61 -5.11
CA LYS A 168 -1.12 -14.27 -6.07
C LYS A 168 -0.18 -13.19 -5.52
N VAL A 169 -0.71 -12.17 -4.84
CA VAL A 169 0.10 -11.15 -4.15
C VAL A 169 0.91 -11.80 -3.03
N LEU A 170 0.26 -12.66 -2.25
CA LEU A 170 0.88 -13.45 -1.19
C LEU A 170 1.94 -14.42 -1.76
N ALA A 171 1.66 -15.12 -2.87
CA ALA A 171 2.59 -16.03 -3.52
C ALA A 171 3.84 -15.31 -4.02
N LYS A 172 3.69 -14.23 -4.80
CA LYS A 172 4.82 -13.42 -5.28
C LYS A 172 5.69 -12.89 -4.13
N HIS A 173 5.06 -12.38 -3.07
CA HIS A 173 5.78 -11.91 -1.90
C HIS A 173 6.48 -13.06 -1.15
N THR A 174 5.84 -14.23 -1.00
CA THR A 174 6.50 -15.40 -0.40
C THR A 174 7.68 -15.94 -1.23
N GLU A 175 7.60 -15.87 -2.55
CA GLU A 175 8.68 -16.25 -3.46
C GLU A 175 9.85 -15.26 -3.39
N ALA A 176 9.59 -13.96 -3.34
CA ALA A 176 10.61 -12.92 -3.11
C ALA A 176 11.28 -13.03 -1.72
N LEU A 177 10.51 -13.39 -0.69
CA LEU A 177 11.05 -13.69 0.64
C LEU A 177 11.84 -15.00 0.67
N ALA A 178 11.44 -16.00 -0.12
CA ALA A 178 12.12 -17.29 -0.21
C ALA A 178 13.43 -17.21 -1.00
N SER A 179 13.49 -16.37 -2.04
CA SER A 179 14.72 -16.07 -2.78
C SER A 179 15.72 -15.32 -1.89
N SER A 180 15.26 -14.40 -1.04
CA SER A 180 16.08 -13.75 -0.01
C SER A 180 16.56 -14.73 1.08
N ARG A 181 15.77 -15.76 1.41
CA ARG A 181 16.13 -16.81 2.40
C ARG A 181 17.01 -17.94 1.86
N LYS A 182 17.22 -18.05 0.54
CA LYS A 182 18.04 -19.13 -0.05
C LYS A 182 19.54 -19.03 0.27
N SER A 183 19.99 -17.97 0.97
CA SER A 183 21.33 -17.91 1.58
C SER A 183 21.43 -18.60 2.95
N GLY A 184 20.37 -19.24 3.47
CA GLY A 184 20.39 -19.96 4.75
C GLY A 184 19.38 -21.11 4.80
N GLY A 185 19.88 -22.35 4.75
CA GLY A 185 19.10 -23.58 4.57
C GLY A 185 18.09 -23.90 5.67
N GLY A 186 17.01 -24.61 5.28
CA GLY A 186 16.03 -25.23 6.17
C GLY A 186 14.62 -25.31 5.55
N ARG A 187 14.34 -26.36 4.76
CA ARG A 187 13.03 -26.63 4.12
C ARG A 187 12.21 -27.58 5.00
N ARG A 188 10.91 -27.30 5.20
CA ARG A 188 9.75 -28.24 5.13
C ARG A 188 8.45 -27.79 5.83
N SER A 189 8.37 -26.61 6.48
CA SER A 189 7.13 -26.17 7.17
C SER A 189 6.33 -25.02 6.51
N SER A 190 6.74 -24.51 5.34
CA SER A 190 6.17 -23.26 4.80
C SER A 190 4.84 -23.40 4.05
N ALA A 191 4.53 -24.58 3.50
CA ALA A 191 3.33 -24.76 2.67
C ALA A 191 2.02 -24.77 3.49
N ALA A 192 2.00 -25.43 4.65
CA ALA A 192 0.83 -25.45 5.54
C ALA A 192 0.54 -24.08 6.16
N ALA A 193 1.60 -23.33 6.49
CA ALA A 193 1.47 -21.96 6.99
C ALA A 193 0.94 -20.99 5.92
N ALA A 194 1.28 -21.22 4.64
CA ALA A 194 0.78 -20.44 3.52
C ALA A 194 -0.72 -20.67 3.28
N ALA A 195 -1.20 -21.91 3.40
CA ALA A 195 -2.62 -22.22 3.29
C ALA A 195 -3.46 -21.59 4.42
N ALA A 196 -2.96 -21.64 5.66
CA ALA A 196 -3.64 -21.03 6.81
C ALA A 196 -3.71 -19.50 6.73
N ALA A 197 -2.65 -18.85 6.25
CA ALA A 197 -2.62 -17.40 6.07
C ALA A 197 -3.54 -16.93 4.92
N ALA A 198 -3.63 -17.72 3.84
CA ALA A 198 -4.56 -17.45 2.75
C ALA A 198 -6.03 -17.54 3.19
N ALA A 199 -6.37 -18.50 4.05
CA ALA A 199 -7.69 -18.63 4.63
C ALA A 199 -8.06 -17.44 5.54
N ALA A 200 -7.12 -16.95 6.35
CA ALA A 200 -7.34 -15.78 7.20
C ALA A 200 -7.52 -14.49 6.39
N ALA A 201 -6.78 -14.33 5.27
CA ALA A 201 -6.93 -13.18 4.38
C ALA A 201 -8.26 -13.23 3.60
N ALA A 202 -8.73 -14.42 3.21
CA ALA A 202 -10.06 -14.59 2.60
C ALA A 202 -11.18 -14.21 3.59
N ALA A 203 -11.06 -14.61 4.86
CA ALA A 203 -12.03 -14.23 5.90
C ALA A 203 -12.06 -12.72 6.16
N ALA A 204 -10.90 -12.05 6.16
CA ALA A 204 -10.83 -10.59 6.31
C ALA A 204 -11.45 -9.84 5.11
N GLN A 205 -11.40 -10.45 3.92
CA GLN A 205 -12.04 -9.90 2.72
C GLN A 205 -13.56 -10.08 2.76
N GLU A 206 -14.06 -11.18 3.31
CA GLU A 206 -15.49 -11.43 3.52
C GLU A 206 -16.09 -10.44 4.53
N GLU A 207 -15.36 -10.10 5.60
CA GLU A 207 -15.77 -9.08 6.59
C GLU A 207 -15.80 -7.66 6.00
N LEU A 208 -14.90 -7.34 5.05
CA LEU A 208 -14.90 -6.05 4.33
C LEU A 208 -16.00 -5.97 3.27
N LEU A 209 -16.36 -7.10 2.64
CA LEU A 209 -17.42 -7.18 1.64
C LEU A 209 -18.83 -7.15 2.27
N LEU A 210 -18.95 -7.59 3.52
CA LEU A 210 -20.20 -7.57 4.29
C LEU A 210 -20.56 -6.20 4.90
N LEU A 211 -19.71 -5.17 4.74
CA LEU A 211 -19.98 -3.81 5.22
C LEU A 211 -20.65 -2.90 4.16
N ASP A 212 -20.82 -3.38 2.93
CA ASP A 212 -21.39 -2.63 1.80
C ASP A 212 -22.85 -3.02 1.45
N GLU A 213 -23.56 -3.78 2.31
CA GLU A 213 -25.01 -3.95 2.15
C GLU A 213 -25.76 -2.74 2.71
N ASP A 214 -26.07 -1.78 1.84
CA ASP A 214 -27.02 -0.70 2.11
C ASP A 214 -28.42 -1.30 2.44
N PRO A 215 -29.01 -1.02 3.62
CA PRO A 215 -30.27 -1.62 4.06
C PRO A 215 -31.53 -0.93 3.49
N ASP A 216 -31.43 -0.18 2.39
CA ASP A 216 -32.55 0.61 1.88
C ASP A 216 -32.64 0.58 0.35
N ALA A 217 -33.11 -0.55 -0.19
CA ALA A 217 -33.69 -0.61 -1.52
C ALA A 217 -35.11 -1.18 -1.38
N SER A 218 -36.07 -0.27 -1.44
CA SER A 218 -37.50 -0.52 -1.32
C SER A 218 -38.02 -1.40 -2.46
N VAL A 219 -38.98 -2.21 -2.06
CA VAL A 219 -39.94 -2.98 -2.86
C VAL A 219 -40.61 -2.11 -3.93
N ASP A 220 -40.71 -2.63 -5.14
CA ASP A 220 -41.91 -2.47 -5.98
C ASP A 220 -42.06 -3.69 -6.92
N ASP A 221 -43.27 -4.26 -6.88
CA ASP A 221 -43.79 -5.41 -7.62
C ASP A 221 -43.85 -5.18 -9.15
N GLU A 222 -43.74 -6.26 -9.94
CA GLU A 222 -44.83 -6.73 -10.83
C GLU A 222 -44.50 -8.03 -11.60
N ASP A 223 -45.59 -8.70 -11.97
CA ASP A 223 -45.81 -10.13 -12.27
C ASP A 223 -45.79 -10.48 -13.79
N GLY A 224 -45.51 -11.75 -14.10
CA GLY A 224 -46.20 -12.52 -15.15
C GLY A 224 -45.57 -12.69 -16.54
N GLY A 225 -45.30 -13.94 -16.95
CA GLY A 225 -45.25 -14.30 -18.39
C GLY A 225 -44.50 -15.58 -18.80
N ASP A 226 -45.25 -16.67 -18.96
CA ASP A 226 -44.92 -18.02 -19.46
C ASP A 226 -44.55 -18.10 -20.97
N GLY A 227 -43.92 -19.22 -21.41
CA GLY A 227 -43.83 -19.61 -22.82
C GLY A 227 -42.55 -20.36 -23.26
N GLY A 228 -42.65 -21.68 -23.49
CA GLY A 228 -41.51 -22.61 -23.73
C GLY A 228 -41.17 -22.99 -25.18
N GLY A 229 -40.30 -24.02 -25.30
CA GLY A 229 -40.34 -25.01 -26.39
C GLY A 229 -39.13 -25.15 -27.34
N GLY A 230 -38.30 -26.18 -27.13
CA GLY A 230 -38.00 -27.22 -28.15
C GLY A 230 -36.73 -27.13 -29.03
N GLY A 231 -35.96 -28.23 -29.09
CA GLY A 231 -35.27 -28.68 -30.33
C GLY A 231 -33.78 -29.10 -30.23
N HIS A 232 -33.53 -30.42 -30.23
CA HIS A 232 -32.27 -31.20 -30.37
C HIS A 232 -31.39 -30.89 -31.62
N PRO A 233 -30.19 -31.52 -31.89
CA PRO A 233 -29.54 -32.69 -31.27
C PRO A 233 -27.99 -32.59 -31.04
N ALA A 234 -27.45 -33.70 -30.52
CA ALA A 234 -26.06 -34.02 -30.20
C ALA A 234 -25.08 -34.06 -31.40
N LEU A 235 -23.82 -33.70 -31.11
CA LEU A 235 -22.63 -34.26 -31.76
C LEU A 235 -21.58 -34.56 -30.68
N ASN A 236 -21.09 -35.80 -30.69
CA ASN A 236 -20.06 -36.32 -29.82
C ASN A 236 -18.76 -36.33 -30.63
N ALA A 237 -17.67 -35.75 -30.13
CA ALA A 237 -16.32 -36.00 -30.63
C ALA A 237 -15.30 -35.90 -29.49
N ALA A 238 -14.67 -37.04 -29.26
CA ALA A 238 -13.68 -37.41 -28.27
C ALA A 238 -12.61 -36.35 -27.91
N GLU A 239 -12.46 -36.16 -26.58
CA GLU A 239 -11.20 -36.25 -25.83
C GLU A 239 -9.88 -36.03 -26.57
N VAL A 240 -9.29 -34.84 -26.37
CA VAL A 240 -7.82 -34.69 -26.29
C VAL A 240 -7.50 -33.62 -25.23
N GLY A 241 -6.76 -34.02 -24.19
CA GLY A 241 -5.96 -33.08 -23.39
C GLY A 241 -6.48 -32.74 -21.99
N ALA A 242 -6.10 -33.57 -21.04
CA ALA A 242 -6.36 -33.40 -19.61
C ALA A 242 -5.72 -32.14 -18.99
N ALA A 243 -6.50 -31.54 -18.07
CA ALA A 243 -6.07 -30.86 -16.84
C ALA A 243 -5.22 -29.58 -16.94
N THR A 244 -5.90 -28.44 -17.16
CA THR A 244 -5.54 -27.14 -16.57
C THR A 244 -6.80 -26.42 -16.07
N GLY A 245 -7.43 -26.98 -15.04
CA GLY A 245 -8.61 -26.40 -14.40
C GLY A 245 -8.25 -25.39 -13.30
N ALA A 246 -9.00 -24.28 -13.28
CA ALA A 246 -9.19 -23.31 -12.20
C ALA A 246 -8.22 -22.12 -12.10
N LEU A 247 -8.41 -21.11 -12.98
CA LEU A 247 -8.22 -19.69 -12.65
C LEU A 247 -9.25 -18.84 -13.42
N GLY A 248 -10.53 -18.99 -13.09
CA GLY A 248 -11.59 -18.10 -13.57
C GLY A 248 -12.02 -17.17 -12.45
N GLY A 249 -11.50 -15.94 -12.42
CA GLY A 249 -12.24 -14.82 -11.83
C GLY A 249 -13.18 -14.32 -12.91
N SER A 250 -14.46 -14.09 -12.60
CA SER A 250 -15.41 -13.60 -13.60
C SER A 250 -15.10 -12.14 -13.96
N ASP A 251 -15.42 -11.71 -15.18
CA ASP A 251 -15.28 -10.30 -15.60
C ASP A 251 -16.06 -9.35 -14.67
N ALA A 252 -17.13 -9.85 -14.03
CA ALA A 252 -17.90 -9.13 -13.03
C ALA A 252 -17.07 -8.84 -11.76
N ASP A 253 -16.24 -9.79 -11.31
CA ASP A 253 -15.38 -9.62 -10.12
C ASP A 253 -14.29 -8.58 -10.37
N ALA A 254 -13.72 -8.56 -11.59
CA ALA A 254 -12.73 -7.57 -11.99
C ALA A 254 -13.34 -6.15 -12.05
N SER A 255 -14.55 -6.03 -12.60
CA SER A 255 -15.29 -4.77 -12.67
C SER A 255 -15.67 -4.22 -11.28
N THR A 256 -16.05 -5.09 -10.35
CA THR A 256 -16.37 -4.70 -8.97
C THR A 256 -15.11 -4.24 -8.21
N ALA A 257 -14.01 -4.98 -8.32
CA ALA A 257 -12.74 -4.60 -7.68
C ALA A 257 -12.21 -3.25 -8.21
N ALA A 258 -12.31 -3.05 -9.53
CA ALA A 258 -12.01 -1.80 -10.21
C ALA A 258 -12.82 -0.61 -9.66
N ARG A 259 -14.14 -0.73 -9.59
CA ARG A 259 -15.01 0.32 -9.03
C ARG A 259 -14.68 0.63 -7.57
N SER A 260 -14.45 -0.40 -6.76
CA SER A 260 -14.06 -0.24 -5.35
C SER A 260 -12.75 0.56 -5.18
N VAL A 261 -11.79 0.41 -6.09
CA VAL A 261 -10.57 1.23 -6.11
C VAL A 261 -10.89 2.71 -6.39
N LEU A 262 -11.71 2.99 -7.41
CA LEU A 262 -12.11 4.36 -7.74
C LEU A 262 -12.83 5.02 -6.56
N THR A 263 -13.76 4.32 -5.92
CA THR A 263 -14.48 4.82 -4.74
C THR A 263 -13.51 5.21 -3.63
N ARG A 264 -12.58 4.31 -3.25
CA ARG A 264 -11.58 4.63 -2.22
C ARG A 264 -10.69 5.80 -2.60
N MET A 265 -10.30 5.92 -3.86
CA MET A 265 -9.47 7.04 -4.31
C MET A 265 -10.26 8.36 -4.29
N ALA A 266 -11.54 8.33 -4.66
CA ALA A 266 -12.43 9.47 -4.55
C ALA A 266 -12.59 9.92 -3.09
N GLU A 267 -12.81 8.99 -2.15
CA GLU A 267 -12.91 9.30 -0.71
C GLU A 267 -11.65 10.01 -0.16
N LYS A 268 -10.46 9.52 -0.56
CA LYS A 268 -9.17 10.16 -0.20
C LYS A 268 -9.05 11.57 -0.76
N LEU A 269 -9.56 11.80 -1.97
CA LEU A 269 -9.55 13.10 -2.66
C LEU A 269 -10.61 14.05 -2.07
N ASP A 270 -11.78 13.58 -1.69
CA ASP A 270 -12.78 14.39 -0.98
C ASP A 270 -12.31 14.77 0.41
N GLY A 271 -11.41 13.96 0.98
CA GLY A 271 -10.86 14.20 2.31
C GLY A 271 -11.77 13.72 3.41
N VAL A 272 -12.58 12.70 3.14
CA VAL A 272 -13.45 12.09 4.12
C VAL A 272 -12.64 11.00 4.82
N HIS A 273 -12.52 11.11 6.14
CA HIS A 273 -11.93 10.10 6.99
C HIS A 273 -12.95 9.71 8.06
N GLU A 274 -13.29 8.44 8.18
CA GLU A 274 -14.30 7.94 9.13
C GLU A 274 -15.61 8.74 9.09
N ARG A 275 -16.11 9.05 7.88
CA ARG A 275 -17.32 9.86 7.63
C ARG A 275 -17.23 11.33 8.05
N VAL A 276 -16.04 11.82 8.39
CA VAL A 276 -15.79 13.24 8.72
C VAL A 276 -14.99 13.89 7.60
N ALA A 277 -15.51 14.99 7.05
CA ALA A 277 -14.79 15.79 6.07
C ALA A 277 -13.67 16.60 6.74
N LEU A 278 -12.43 16.41 6.27
CA LEU A 278 -11.25 17.08 6.80
C LEU A 278 -10.78 18.20 5.86
N SER A 279 -10.46 19.35 6.46
CA SER A 279 -9.71 20.40 5.78
C SER A 279 -8.34 19.86 5.33
N VAL A 280 -7.76 20.45 4.28
CA VAL A 280 -6.45 20.01 3.77
C VAL A 280 -5.35 19.99 4.86
N PRO A 281 -5.20 21.01 5.72
CA PRO A 281 -4.21 20.97 6.80
C PRO A 281 -4.45 19.85 7.80
N ASN A 282 -5.71 19.61 8.20
CA ASN A 282 -6.05 18.54 9.15
C ASN A 282 -5.84 17.16 8.54
N HIS A 283 -6.17 16.98 7.26
CA HIS A 283 -5.94 15.73 6.56
C HIS A 283 -4.45 15.41 6.47
N VAL A 284 -3.62 16.38 6.07
CA VAL A 284 -2.16 16.21 6.02
C VAL A 284 -1.60 15.93 7.42
N ALA A 285 -2.08 16.62 8.46
CA ALA A 285 -1.65 16.39 9.83
C ALA A 285 -1.95 14.94 10.28
N LEU A 286 -3.17 14.46 10.04
CA LEU A 286 -3.60 13.10 10.34
C LEU A 286 -2.71 12.07 9.64
N LEU A 287 -2.47 12.24 8.33
CA LEU A 287 -1.64 11.29 7.57
C LEU A 287 -0.20 11.23 8.09
N VAL A 288 0.37 12.37 8.50
CA VAL A 288 1.71 12.42 9.11
C VAL A 288 1.72 11.70 10.46
N GLU A 289 0.69 11.89 11.28
CA GLU A 289 0.53 11.19 12.55
C GLU A 289 0.44 9.68 12.34
N GLU A 290 -0.43 9.22 11.44
CA GLU A 290 -0.58 7.80 11.09
C GLU A 290 0.72 7.19 10.54
N ALA A 291 1.45 7.93 9.69
CA ALA A 291 2.68 7.46 9.07
C ALA A 291 3.85 7.33 10.06
N THR A 292 3.81 8.08 11.17
CA THR A 292 4.86 8.10 12.20
C THR A 292 4.48 7.35 13.48
N ALA A 293 3.22 6.92 13.61
CA ALA A 293 2.72 6.18 14.76
C ALA A 293 3.45 4.84 14.94
N LEU A 294 3.92 4.59 16.16
CA LEU A 294 4.66 3.36 16.48
C LEU A 294 3.76 2.12 16.40
N GLU A 295 2.48 2.30 16.66
CA GLU A 295 1.43 1.30 16.60
C GLU A 295 1.18 0.82 15.16
N ASN A 296 1.43 1.70 14.19
CA ASN A 296 1.37 1.39 12.76
C ASN A 296 2.71 0.84 12.24
N LEU A 297 3.83 1.39 12.72
CA LEU A 297 5.18 1.01 12.29
C LEU A 297 5.71 -0.31 12.87
N ALA A 298 5.42 -0.61 14.13
CA ALA A 298 5.93 -1.79 14.84
C ALA A 298 5.52 -3.15 14.23
N PRO A 299 4.28 -3.36 13.74
CA PRO A 299 3.88 -4.62 13.11
C PRO A 299 4.31 -4.75 11.65
N MET A 300 4.93 -3.72 11.06
CA MET A 300 5.35 -3.73 9.65
C MET A 300 6.35 -4.84 9.37
N TYR A 301 6.36 -5.31 8.12
CA TYR A 301 7.32 -6.30 7.66
C TYR A 301 8.75 -5.83 7.93
N ILE A 302 9.59 -6.71 8.45
CA ILE A 302 10.92 -6.30 8.93
C ILE A 302 11.85 -5.77 7.81
N GLY A 303 11.72 -6.27 6.59
CA GLY A 303 12.47 -5.77 5.43
C GLY A 303 12.01 -4.39 4.95
N TRP A 304 10.90 -3.87 5.47
CA TRP A 304 10.49 -2.48 5.29
C TRP A 304 11.41 -1.51 6.04
N LEU A 305 12.17 -2.00 7.02
CA LEU A 305 13.15 -1.26 7.82
C LEU A 305 12.54 -0.04 8.52
N MET A 306 11.51 -0.27 9.35
CA MET A 306 10.80 0.77 10.12
C MET A 306 11.67 1.53 11.14
N PHE A 307 12.90 1.07 11.36
CA PHE A 307 13.89 1.70 12.24
C PHE A 307 14.90 2.59 11.52
N LEU A 308 14.82 2.64 10.19
CA LEU A 308 15.46 3.65 9.37
C LEU A 308 14.43 4.71 9.06
#